data_AF-A0A2K9JVU1-F1
#
_entry.id   AF-A0A2K9JVU1-F1
#
_cell.length_a   1.000
_cell.length_b   1.000
_cell.length_c   1.000
_cell.angle_alpha   90.00
_cell.angle_beta   90.00
_cell.angle_gamma   90.00
#
_symmetry.space_group_name_H-M   'P 1'
#
loop_
_entity.id
_entity.type
_entity.pdbx_description
1 polymer ?
#
loop_
_entity_poly.entity_id
_entity_poly.type
_entity_poly.pdbx_seq_one_letter_code
_entity_poly.pdbx_strand_id
1 'polypeptide(L)'
;MKLLLSASNVLNKWLKTDLPRLPTREGKQAGVNTLKSDSTAMCWQAHVIDNRYKSYEKTIIVCEANSRFVFFIPVTARLTVDELTKLLTMEWQAMLAETLESYQSADGRMPRSEIALLLSELSDITFNVEWVKNTDLSINGHISDAGIWVEQILREQGASQLSAQQATELAIYLNTSVKRITNKETKRKEKVIPIKELLAYCQALVKSECLGDVNEVASHDACDLSNVVYLKHYRK
;
A
#
# COMPACT_ATOMS: atom_id res chain seq x y z
N MET A 1 -5.09 2.36 -13.93
CA MET A 1 -3.95 1.64 -13.29
C MET A 1 -4.43 0.34 -12.63
N LYS A 2 -3.59 -0.70 -12.53
CA LYS A 2 -3.96 -1.95 -11.82
C LYS A 2 -3.63 -1.86 -10.33
N LEU A 3 -4.57 -2.25 -9.46
CA LEU A 3 -4.34 -2.47 -8.03
C LEU A 3 -4.41 -3.97 -7.74
N LEU A 4 -3.24 -4.62 -7.64
CA LEU A 4 -3.14 -6.05 -7.39
C LEU A 4 -3.07 -6.34 -5.88
N LEU A 5 -4.13 -6.94 -5.35
CA LEU A 5 -4.22 -7.38 -3.96
C LEU A 5 -3.91 -8.89 -3.88
N SER A 6 -2.85 -9.21 -3.15
CA SER A 6 -2.38 -10.58 -2.95
C SER A 6 -2.78 -11.08 -1.57
N ALA A 7 -3.68 -12.05 -1.51
CA ALA A 7 -4.00 -12.73 -0.26
C ALA A 7 -3.00 -13.86 0.01
N SER A 8 -2.41 -13.86 1.19
CA SER A 8 -1.68 -15.04 1.68
C SER A 8 -2.62 -16.25 1.76
N ASN A 9 -2.06 -17.47 1.77
CA ASN A 9 -2.87 -18.68 1.92
C ASN A 9 -3.70 -18.66 3.23
N VAL A 10 -3.16 -18.07 4.30
CA VAL A 10 -3.86 -17.93 5.59
C VAL A 10 -5.05 -16.99 5.44
N LEU A 11 -4.87 -15.82 4.82
CA LEU A 11 -5.95 -14.88 4.58
C LEU A 11 -7.02 -15.46 3.65
N ASN A 12 -6.62 -16.09 2.54
CA ASN A 12 -7.55 -16.70 1.60
C ASN A 12 -8.44 -17.76 2.29
N LYS A 13 -7.86 -18.59 3.16
CA LYS A 13 -8.61 -19.56 3.98
C LYS A 13 -9.54 -18.87 4.97
N TRP A 14 -9.08 -17.82 5.64
CA TRP A 14 -9.88 -17.08 6.61
C TRP A 14 -11.09 -16.41 5.95
N LEU A 15 -10.92 -15.83 4.76
CA LEU A 15 -11.98 -15.24 3.93
C LEU A 15 -12.96 -16.29 3.35
N LYS A 16 -12.63 -17.60 3.45
CA LYS A 16 -13.40 -18.71 2.84
C LYS A 16 -13.68 -18.51 1.34
N THR A 17 -12.69 -18.01 0.61
CA THR A 17 -12.78 -17.80 -0.83
C THR A 17 -11.76 -18.68 -1.56
N ASP A 18 -11.94 -18.85 -2.86
CA ASP A 18 -10.96 -19.48 -3.73
C ASP A 18 -10.43 -18.49 -4.77
N LEU A 19 -9.56 -17.60 -4.31
CA LEU A 19 -8.92 -16.62 -5.19
C LEU A 19 -8.03 -17.33 -6.22
N PRO A 20 -7.99 -16.82 -7.47
CA PRO A 20 -7.13 -17.36 -8.51
C PRO A 20 -5.68 -17.30 -8.06
N ARG A 21 -4.92 -18.36 -8.33
CA ARG A 21 -3.48 -18.37 -8.02
C ARG A 21 -2.75 -17.48 -9.01
N LEU A 22 -1.80 -16.68 -8.53
CA LEU A 22 -0.94 -15.91 -9.42
C LEU A 22 -0.14 -16.91 -10.30
N PRO A 23 -0.26 -16.85 -11.64
CA PRO A 23 0.35 -17.83 -12.53
C PRO A 23 1.88 -17.80 -12.40
N THR A 24 2.51 -18.94 -12.66
CA THR A 24 3.95 -19.14 -12.44
C THR A 24 4.61 -19.46 -13.76
N ARG A 25 5.87 -19.05 -13.94
CA ARG A 25 6.72 -19.61 -15.00
C ARG A 25 7.01 -21.09 -14.67
N GLU A 26 7.20 -21.91 -15.71
CA GLU A 26 7.53 -23.33 -15.55
C GLU A 26 8.70 -23.54 -14.56
N GLY A 27 8.57 -24.54 -13.69
CA GLY A 27 9.60 -24.90 -12.70
C GLY A 27 9.63 -24.08 -11.41
N LYS A 28 8.73 -23.11 -11.21
CA LYS A 28 8.59 -22.37 -9.94
C LYS A 28 7.35 -22.80 -9.16
N GLN A 29 7.42 -22.68 -7.84
CA GLN A 29 6.28 -22.98 -6.95
C GLN A 29 5.18 -21.94 -7.14
N ALA A 30 3.98 -22.40 -7.51
CA ALA A 30 2.82 -21.54 -7.68
C ALA A 30 2.38 -20.89 -6.36
N GLY A 31 2.00 -19.61 -6.44
CA GLY A 31 1.55 -18.83 -5.28
C GLY A 31 2.65 -18.37 -4.33
N VAL A 32 3.92 -18.38 -4.77
CA VAL A 32 5.08 -17.84 -4.01
C VAL A 32 5.90 -16.89 -4.90
N ASN A 33 5.21 -16.17 -5.76
CA ASN A 33 5.83 -15.25 -6.71
C ASN A 33 6.15 -13.92 -6.05
N THR A 34 7.21 -13.31 -6.56
CA THR A 34 7.57 -11.93 -6.22
C THR A 34 6.53 -10.97 -6.77
N LEU A 35 6.04 -10.08 -5.90
CA LEU A 35 5.24 -8.92 -6.29
C LEU A 35 6.18 -7.74 -6.58
N LYS A 36 5.78 -6.89 -7.52
CA LYS A 36 6.49 -5.66 -7.89
C LYS A 36 5.46 -4.59 -8.23
N SER A 37 5.58 -3.44 -7.61
CA SER A 37 4.87 -2.24 -8.04
C SER A 37 5.70 -1.48 -9.06
N ASP A 38 5.05 -0.97 -10.10
CA ASP A 38 5.63 -0.17 -11.17
C ASP A 38 4.62 0.88 -11.68
N SER A 39 4.92 1.54 -12.80
CA SER A 39 4.06 2.57 -13.37
C SER A 39 2.67 2.05 -13.81
N THR A 40 2.50 0.74 -13.96
CA THR A 40 1.26 0.12 -14.46
C THR A 40 0.47 -0.59 -13.37
N ALA A 41 1.14 -1.08 -12.33
CA ALA A 41 0.53 -1.86 -11.26
C ALA A 41 1.04 -1.45 -9.87
N MET A 42 0.12 -1.27 -8.93
CA MET A 42 0.39 -1.16 -7.50
C MET A 42 0.05 -2.49 -6.84
N CYS A 43 1.03 -3.12 -6.19
CA CYS A 43 0.89 -4.45 -5.62
C CYS A 43 0.96 -4.43 -4.09
N TRP A 44 -0.01 -5.05 -3.44
CA TRP A 44 -0.06 -5.20 -2.00
C TRP A 44 -0.21 -6.66 -1.60
N GLN A 45 0.40 -7.06 -0.49
CA GLN A 45 0.16 -8.36 0.14
C GLN A 45 -0.58 -8.18 1.46
N ALA A 46 -1.70 -8.88 1.60
CA ALA A 46 -2.48 -8.93 2.82
C ALA A 46 -2.34 -10.30 3.49
N HIS A 47 -2.21 -10.28 4.81
CA HIS A 47 -2.09 -11.46 5.67
C HIS A 47 -2.93 -11.26 6.93
N VAL A 48 -3.58 -12.30 7.44
CA VAL A 48 -4.30 -12.24 8.72
C VAL A 48 -3.53 -13.01 9.78
N ILE A 49 -3.37 -12.41 10.95
CA ILE A 49 -2.82 -13.05 12.14
C ILE A 49 -3.89 -13.21 13.22
N ASP A 50 -3.73 -14.24 14.05
CA ASP A 50 -4.50 -14.36 15.28
C ASP A 50 -3.86 -13.47 16.34
N ASN A 51 -4.64 -12.57 16.97
CA ASN A 51 -4.10 -11.68 18.02
C ASN A 51 -3.64 -12.44 19.26
N ARG A 52 -4.27 -13.59 19.53
CA ARG A 52 -3.84 -14.60 20.50
C ARG A 52 -4.30 -15.97 20.01
N TYR A 53 -3.71 -17.03 20.55
CA TYR A 53 -4.08 -18.39 20.17
C TYR A 53 -5.59 -18.63 20.28
N LYS A 54 -6.22 -19.02 19.16
CA LYS A 54 -7.67 -19.27 19.03
C LYS A 54 -8.59 -18.06 19.33
N SER A 55 -8.09 -16.83 19.26
CA SER A 55 -8.95 -15.64 19.37
C SER A 55 -9.95 -15.52 18.22
N TYR A 56 -11.09 -14.90 18.51
CA TYR A 56 -11.98 -14.36 17.49
C TYR A 56 -11.39 -13.09 16.87
N GLU A 57 -10.74 -12.26 17.68
CA GLU A 57 -10.06 -11.03 17.25
C GLU A 57 -8.80 -11.35 16.45
N LYS A 58 -8.68 -10.69 15.30
CA LYS A 58 -7.57 -10.86 14.38
C LYS A 58 -7.09 -9.50 13.91
N THR A 59 -5.90 -9.48 13.32
CA THR A 59 -5.37 -8.30 12.67
C THR A 59 -4.98 -8.68 11.25
N ILE A 60 -5.51 -7.95 10.28
CA ILE A 60 -5.03 -8.02 8.90
C ILE A 60 -3.87 -7.05 8.77
N ILE A 61 -2.72 -7.55 8.34
CA ILE A 61 -1.52 -6.78 8.06
C ILE A 61 -1.39 -6.69 6.55
N VAL A 62 -1.26 -5.47 6.05
CA VAL A 62 -1.22 -5.17 4.62
C VAL A 62 0.10 -4.48 4.32
N CYS A 63 0.85 -4.96 3.33
CA CYS A 63 2.19 -4.45 3.03
C CYS A 63 2.36 -4.23 1.52
N GLU A 64 2.78 -3.03 1.13
CA GLU A 64 3.07 -2.68 -0.27
C GLU A 64 4.38 -3.34 -0.72
N ALA A 65 4.41 -3.82 -1.97
CA ALA A 65 5.44 -4.73 -2.45
C ALA A 65 6.86 -4.15 -2.46
N ASN A 66 7.01 -2.88 -2.85
CA ASN A 66 8.31 -2.26 -3.07
C ASN A 66 8.79 -1.48 -1.84
N SER A 67 8.00 -0.51 -1.40
CA SER A 67 8.27 0.39 -0.26
C SER A 67 8.26 -0.33 1.09
N ARG A 68 7.57 -1.47 1.18
CA ARG A 68 7.27 -2.16 2.45
C ARG A 68 6.46 -1.29 3.42
N PHE A 69 5.72 -0.33 2.88
CA PHE A 69 4.75 0.44 3.64
C PHE A 69 3.66 -0.48 4.16
N VAL A 70 3.35 -0.38 5.45
CA VAL A 70 2.47 -1.31 6.16
C VAL A 70 1.33 -0.57 6.85
N PHE A 71 0.15 -1.17 6.88
CA PHE A 71 -0.92 -0.75 7.76
C PHE A 71 -1.70 -1.96 8.29
N PHE A 72 -2.56 -1.70 9.29
CA PHE A 72 -3.23 -2.73 10.09
C PHE A 72 -4.73 -2.51 10.09
N ILE A 73 -5.49 -3.59 9.90
CA ILE A 73 -6.95 -3.59 10.05
C ILE A 73 -7.31 -4.57 11.17
N PRO A 74 -7.60 -4.08 12.39
CA PRO A 74 -8.17 -4.90 13.44
C PRO A 74 -9.57 -5.38 13.02
N VAL A 75 -9.83 -6.68 13.15
CA VAL A 75 -11.11 -7.29 12.76
C VAL A 75 -11.63 -8.23 13.84
N THR A 76 -12.93 -8.14 14.12
CA THR A 76 -13.65 -9.01 15.07
C THR A 76 -14.52 -10.05 14.38
N ALA A 77 -14.80 -9.84 13.10
CA ALA A 77 -15.61 -10.72 12.26
C ALA A 77 -14.89 -11.00 10.95
N ARG A 78 -15.26 -12.12 10.32
CA ARG A 78 -14.79 -12.45 8.97
C ARG A 78 -15.38 -11.45 7.98
N LEU A 79 -14.52 -10.91 7.13
CA LEU A 79 -14.91 -10.07 6.01
C LEU A 79 -15.12 -10.91 4.75
N THR A 80 -16.00 -10.45 3.87
CA THR A 80 -16.04 -10.85 2.47
C THR A 80 -14.89 -10.19 1.70
N VAL A 81 -14.60 -10.70 0.50
CA VAL A 81 -13.58 -10.10 -0.38
C VAL A 81 -13.96 -8.66 -0.76
N ASP A 82 -15.24 -8.38 -0.99
CA ASP A 82 -15.72 -7.05 -1.37
C ASP A 82 -15.62 -6.05 -0.21
N GLU A 83 -15.96 -6.46 1.01
CA GLU A 83 -15.78 -5.62 2.20
C GLU A 83 -14.31 -5.31 2.45
N LEU A 84 -13.45 -6.32 2.37
CA LEU A 84 -12.01 -6.13 2.52
C LEU A 84 -11.45 -5.24 1.40
N THR A 85 -11.93 -5.39 0.17
CA THR A 85 -11.53 -4.53 -0.96
C THR A 85 -11.83 -3.06 -0.68
N LYS A 86 -13.07 -2.76 -0.28
CA LYS A 86 -13.49 -1.38 0.04
C LYS A 86 -12.63 -0.78 1.15
N LEU A 87 -12.42 -1.54 2.23
CA LEU A 87 -11.55 -1.11 3.32
C LEU A 87 -10.14 -0.83 2.82
N LEU A 88 -9.52 -1.78 2.11
CA LEU A 88 -8.15 -1.62 1.65
C LEU A 88 -7.98 -0.38 0.76
N THR A 89 -8.90 -0.15 -0.18
CA THR A 89 -8.85 0.99 -1.11
C THR A 89 -8.93 2.34 -0.40
N MET A 90 -9.64 2.44 0.73
CA MET A 90 -9.75 3.66 1.53
C MET A 90 -8.57 3.81 2.51
N GLU A 91 -8.26 2.75 3.24
CA GLU A 91 -7.33 2.77 4.37
C GLU A 91 -5.90 3.08 3.94
N TRP A 92 -5.43 2.62 2.76
CA TRP A 92 -4.04 2.88 2.36
C TRP A 92 -3.75 4.37 2.15
N GLN A 93 -4.71 5.12 1.60
CA GLN A 93 -4.58 6.57 1.37
C GLN A 93 -4.65 7.34 2.68
N ALA A 94 -5.59 6.98 3.56
CA ALA A 94 -5.70 7.57 4.89
C ALA A 94 -4.40 7.34 5.69
N MET A 95 -3.88 6.11 5.67
CA MET A 95 -2.63 5.76 6.34
C MET A 95 -1.40 6.46 5.75
N LEU A 96 -1.37 6.66 4.42
CA LEU A 96 -0.35 7.49 3.77
C LEU A 96 -0.40 8.92 4.31
N ALA A 97 -1.59 9.53 4.36
CA ALA A 97 -1.80 10.89 4.84
C ALA A 97 -1.32 11.06 6.29
N GLU A 98 -1.80 10.21 7.20
CA GLU A 98 -1.44 10.23 8.64
C GLU A 98 0.07 10.06 8.84
N THR A 99 0.69 9.17 8.05
CA THR A 99 2.14 8.96 8.11
C THR A 99 2.90 10.18 7.59
N LEU A 100 2.49 10.79 6.48
CA LEU A 100 3.12 12.01 5.94
C LEU A 100 2.98 13.19 6.90
N GLU A 101 1.82 13.35 7.56
CA GLU A 101 1.61 14.40 8.55
C GLU A 101 2.53 14.25 9.75
N SER A 102 2.75 13.01 10.19
CA SER A 102 3.60 12.67 11.35
C SER A 102 5.09 12.65 10.99
N TYR A 103 5.43 12.44 9.71
CA TYR A 103 6.79 12.30 9.27
C TYR A 103 7.52 13.64 9.22
N GLN A 104 8.50 13.80 10.12
CA GLN A 104 9.45 14.91 10.10
C GLN A 104 10.76 14.42 9.52
N SER A 105 11.16 14.97 8.36
CA SER A 105 12.40 14.59 7.68
C SER A 105 13.39 15.76 7.66
N ALA A 106 14.68 15.44 7.47
CA ALA A 106 15.73 16.46 7.28
C ALA A 106 15.47 17.35 6.04
N ASP A 107 14.69 16.84 5.07
CA ASP A 107 14.29 17.54 3.85
C ASP A 107 13.07 18.47 4.08
N GLY A 108 12.60 18.57 5.34
CA GLY A 108 11.41 19.32 5.74
C GLY A 108 10.18 18.43 5.92
N ARG A 109 9.15 19.00 6.57
CA ARG A 109 7.81 18.41 6.68
C ARG A 109 6.99 18.83 5.46
N MET A 110 6.35 17.88 4.79
CA MET A 110 5.42 18.19 3.71
C MET A 110 4.22 18.97 4.29
N PRO A 111 3.90 20.16 3.76
CA PRO A 111 2.72 20.92 4.20
C PRO A 111 1.43 20.14 3.98
N ARG A 112 0.45 20.29 4.88
CA ARG A 112 -0.88 19.64 4.77
C ARG A 112 -1.58 19.93 3.44
N SER A 113 -1.40 21.11 2.89
CA SER A 113 -1.94 21.48 1.58
C SER A 113 -1.34 20.66 0.43
N GLU A 114 -0.05 20.33 0.50
CA GLU A 114 0.59 19.49 -0.51
C GLU A 114 0.16 18.03 -0.35
N ILE A 115 0.00 17.55 0.90
CA ILE A 115 -0.55 16.21 1.17
C ILE A 115 -1.96 16.11 0.58
N ALA A 116 -2.82 17.10 0.84
CA ALA A 116 -4.18 17.13 0.32
C ALA A 116 -4.21 17.17 -1.22
N LEU A 117 -3.33 17.94 -1.85
CA LEU A 117 -3.19 17.97 -3.31
C LEU A 117 -2.79 16.61 -3.87
N LEU A 118 -1.76 15.97 -3.31
CA LEU A 118 -1.32 14.64 -3.71
C LEU A 118 -2.45 13.60 -3.60
N LEU A 119 -3.21 13.62 -2.50
CA LEU A 119 -4.33 12.68 -2.31
C LEU A 119 -5.46 12.94 -3.30
N SER A 120 -5.74 14.21 -3.62
CA SER A 120 -6.71 14.57 -4.65
C SER A 120 -6.30 13.99 -6.00
N GLU A 121 -5.05 14.20 -6.41
CA GLU A 121 -4.52 13.68 -7.68
C GLU A 121 -4.51 12.14 -7.70
N LEU A 122 -4.15 11.49 -6.58
CA LEU A 122 -4.22 10.04 -6.46
C LEU A 122 -5.67 9.49 -6.52
N SER A 123 -6.65 10.29 -6.11
CA SER A 123 -8.07 9.88 -6.15
C SER A 123 -8.67 9.93 -7.55
N ASP A 124 -8.07 10.73 -8.45
CA ASP A 124 -8.45 10.79 -9.87
C ASP A 124 -7.93 9.57 -10.64
N ILE A 125 -6.87 8.90 -10.15
CA ILE A 125 -6.37 7.65 -10.74
C ILE A 125 -7.41 6.55 -10.59
N THR A 126 -7.90 6.04 -11.71
CA THR A 126 -8.77 4.87 -11.72
C THR A 126 -7.99 3.59 -11.43
N PHE A 127 -8.20 3.00 -10.26
CA PHE A 127 -7.63 1.71 -9.85
C PHE A 127 -8.56 0.54 -10.19
N ASN A 128 -8.11 -0.31 -11.13
CA ASN A 128 -8.75 -1.59 -11.42
C ASN A 128 -8.25 -2.63 -10.43
N VAL A 129 -9.08 -2.97 -9.44
CA VAL A 129 -8.74 -3.92 -8.38
C VAL A 129 -8.77 -5.36 -8.91
N GLU A 130 -7.69 -6.11 -8.66
CA GLU A 130 -7.64 -7.54 -8.90
C GLU A 130 -7.14 -8.29 -7.66
N TRP A 131 -7.74 -9.44 -7.38
CA TRP A 131 -7.30 -10.32 -6.29
C TRP A 131 -6.61 -11.58 -6.80
N VAL A 132 -5.52 -11.95 -6.13
CA VAL A 132 -4.82 -13.21 -6.36
C VAL A 132 -4.44 -13.89 -5.05
N LYS A 133 -4.35 -15.22 -5.07
CA LYS A 133 -3.73 -16.02 -4.01
C LYS A 133 -2.24 -16.13 -4.29
N ASN A 134 -1.43 -15.46 -3.46
CA ASN A 134 0.03 -15.48 -3.54
C ASN A 134 0.68 -15.03 -2.21
N THR A 135 1.85 -15.58 -1.91
CA THR A 135 2.70 -15.21 -0.77
C THR A 135 4.12 -14.90 -1.26
N ASP A 136 4.43 -13.64 -1.53
CA ASP A 136 5.81 -13.19 -1.72
C ASP A 136 6.56 -13.30 -0.38
N LEU A 137 7.53 -14.22 -0.31
CA LEU A 137 8.32 -14.45 0.90
C LEU A 137 9.15 -13.24 1.33
N SER A 138 9.57 -12.40 0.38
CA SER A 138 10.34 -11.20 0.69
C SER A 138 9.50 -10.13 1.39
N ILE A 139 8.19 -10.12 1.16
CA ILE A 139 7.22 -9.25 1.85
C ILE A 139 6.76 -9.94 3.14
N ASN A 140 6.54 -11.26 3.09
CA ASN A 140 6.05 -12.03 4.22
C ASN A 140 6.97 -11.91 5.45
N GLY A 141 8.30 -11.80 5.26
CA GLY A 141 9.22 -11.52 6.36
C GLY A 141 8.87 -10.24 7.14
N HIS A 142 8.60 -9.13 6.45
CA HIS A 142 8.20 -7.87 7.11
C HIS A 142 6.79 -7.93 7.71
N ILE A 143 5.88 -8.68 7.10
CA ILE A 143 4.55 -8.93 7.66
C ILE A 143 4.68 -9.70 8.98
N SER A 144 5.53 -10.74 9.02
CA SER A 144 5.80 -11.50 10.24
C SER A 144 6.43 -10.62 11.32
N ASP A 145 7.42 -9.79 10.97
CA ASP A 145 8.01 -8.83 11.91
C ASP A 145 6.97 -7.85 12.47
N ALA A 146 6.10 -7.32 11.60
CA ALA A 146 5.00 -6.44 12.01
C ALA A 146 4.00 -7.18 12.93
N GLY A 147 3.72 -8.45 12.67
CA GLY A 147 2.87 -9.28 13.52
C GLY A 147 3.41 -9.45 14.94
N ILE A 148 4.73 -9.56 15.10
CA ILE A 148 5.37 -9.61 16.43
C ILE A 148 5.11 -8.31 17.22
N TRP A 149 5.15 -7.15 16.57
CA TRP A 149 4.81 -5.87 17.21
C TRP A 149 3.36 -5.83 17.66
N VAL A 150 2.43 -6.32 16.83
CA VAL A 150 1.00 -6.44 17.21
C VAL A 150 0.87 -7.29 18.46
N GLU A 151 1.41 -8.52 18.45
CA GLU A 151 1.33 -9.42 19.61
C GLU A 151 1.95 -8.82 20.88
N GLN A 152 3.08 -8.10 20.74
CA GLN A 152 3.75 -7.44 21.85
C GLN A 152 2.89 -6.33 22.47
N ILE A 153 2.36 -5.41 21.66
CA ILE A 153 1.51 -4.32 22.14
C ILE A 153 0.28 -4.87 22.86
N LEU A 154 -0.36 -5.88 22.29
CA LEU A 154 -1.55 -6.50 22.88
C LEU A 154 -1.24 -7.17 24.22
N ARG A 155 -0.12 -7.89 24.30
CA ARG A 155 0.33 -8.56 25.53
C ARG A 155 0.68 -7.55 26.62
N GLU A 156 1.43 -6.50 26.30
CA GLU A 156 1.87 -5.49 27.27
C GLU A 156 0.69 -4.69 27.85
N GLN A 157 -0.34 -4.45 27.04
CA GLN A 157 -1.51 -3.68 27.47
C GLN A 157 -2.67 -4.55 27.97
N GLY A 158 -2.53 -5.89 27.94
CA GLY A 158 -3.61 -6.81 28.28
C GLY A 158 -4.83 -6.70 27.36
N ALA A 159 -4.65 -6.20 26.13
CA ALA A 159 -5.71 -5.97 25.17
C ALA A 159 -5.94 -7.19 24.26
N SER A 160 -7.18 -7.37 23.80
CA SER A 160 -7.57 -8.43 22.86
C SER A 160 -7.31 -8.09 21.40
N GLN A 161 -7.27 -6.80 21.09
CA GLN A 161 -7.14 -6.24 19.75
C GLN A 161 -6.56 -4.84 19.81
N LEU A 162 -5.99 -4.40 18.70
CA LEU A 162 -5.52 -3.02 18.58
C LEU A 162 -6.73 -2.09 18.49
N SER A 163 -6.68 -0.98 19.23
CA SER A 163 -7.53 0.16 18.94
C SER A 163 -7.11 0.79 17.59
N ALA A 164 -8.01 1.57 16.99
CA ALA A 164 -7.69 2.33 15.78
C ALA A 164 -6.44 3.20 15.96
N GLN A 165 -6.34 3.89 17.11
CA GLN A 165 -5.18 4.70 17.44
C GLN A 165 -3.89 3.88 17.50
N GLN A 166 -3.89 2.73 18.17
CA GLN A 166 -2.70 1.87 18.25
C GLN A 166 -2.27 1.32 16.89
N ALA A 167 -3.24 0.96 16.04
CA ALA A 167 -2.98 0.52 14.67
C ALA A 167 -2.30 1.63 13.86
N THR A 168 -2.81 2.86 13.95
CA THR A 168 -2.24 4.04 13.29
C THR A 168 -0.84 4.36 13.80
N GLU A 169 -0.64 4.46 15.12
CA GLU A 169 0.65 4.77 15.74
C GLU A 169 1.72 3.72 15.40
N LEU A 170 1.36 2.43 15.45
CA LEU A 170 2.28 1.35 15.07
C LEU A 170 2.65 1.43 13.58
N ALA A 171 1.68 1.68 12.71
CA ALA A 171 1.94 1.83 11.29
C ALA A 171 2.86 3.02 11.01
N ILE A 172 2.60 4.18 11.63
CA ILE A 172 3.48 5.36 11.53
C ILE A 172 4.90 4.97 11.96
N TYR A 173 5.07 4.40 13.16
CA TYR A 173 6.37 3.99 13.67
C TYR A 173 7.12 3.07 12.71
N LEU A 174 6.45 2.06 12.15
CA LEU A 174 7.06 1.11 11.22
C LEU A 174 7.37 1.72 9.85
N ASN A 175 6.55 2.67 9.39
CA ASN A 175 6.70 3.31 8.08
C ASN A 175 7.71 4.46 8.08
N THR A 176 8.01 5.04 9.24
CA THR A 176 9.07 6.05 9.41
C THR A 176 10.41 5.44 9.82
N SER A 177 10.43 4.16 10.20
CA SER A 177 11.64 3.43 10.57
C SER A 177 12.43 2.92 9.37
N VAL A 178 13.77 2.90 9.49
CA VAL A 178 14.65 2.37 8.45
C VAL A 178 14.50 0.85 8.37
N LYS A 179 14.13 0.34 7.19
CA LYS A 179 14.06 -1.08 6.87
C LYS A 179 15.25 -1.50 6.01
N ARG A 180 15.72 -2.73 6.20
CA ARG A 180 16.72 -3.36 5.32
C ARG A 180 16.01 -4.27 4.33
N ILE A 181 16.06 -3.91 3.05
CA ILE A 181 15.51 -4.73 1.97
C ILE A 181 16.65 -5.31 1.13
N THR A 182 16.41 -6.46 0.49
CA THR A 182 17.31 -6.94 -0.56
C THR A 182 16.81 -6.38 -1.89
N ASN A 183 17.63 -5.56 -2.54
CA ASN A 183 17.36 -5.15 -3.91
C ASN A 183 17.43 -6.37 -4.82
N LYS A 184 16.36 -6.61 -5.58
CA LYS A 184 16.22 -7.83 -6.38
C LYS A 184 17.10 -7.81 -7.63
N GLU A 185 17.47 -6.63 -8.12
CA GLU A 185 18.32 -6.44 -9.31
C GLU A 185 19.79 -6.55 -8.94
N THR A 186 20.22 -5.83 -7.90
CA THR A 186 21.63 -5.80 -7.48
C THR A 186 22.01 -6.92 -6.49
N LYS A 187 21.01 -7.60 -5.91
CA LYS A 187 21.13 -8.57 -4.80
C LYS A 187 21.76 -7.99 -3.52
N ARG A 188 21.94 -6.67 -3.42
CA ARG A 188 22.53 -6.02 -2.25
C ARG A 188 21.47 -5.67 -1.21
N LYS A 189 21.92 -5.55 0.05
CA LYS A 189 21.09 -5.03 1.14
C LYS A 189 21.09 -3.51 1.07
N GLU A 190 19.90 -2.93 0.96
CA GLU A 190 19.68 -1.49 0.91
C GLU A 190 18.84 -1.05 2.11
N LYS A 191 19.08 0.17 2.58
CA LYS A 191 18.31 0.80 3.65
C LYS A 191 17.27 1.70 3.00
N VAL A 192 16.02 1.48 3.34
CA VAL A 192 14.88 2.26 2.84
C VAL A 192 14.03 2.74 4.00
N ILE A 193 13.34 3.86 3.80
CA ILE A 193 12.29 4.33 4.71
C ILE A 193 10.97 4.20 3.96
N PRO A 194 10.04 3.33 4.39
CA PRO A 194 8.84 3.02 3.62
C PRO A 194 8.02 4.22 3.19
N ILE A 195 7.83 5.21 4.06
CA ILE A 195 7.08 6.42 3.70
C ILE A 195 7.75 7.21 2.56
N LYS A 196 9.09 7.27 2.53
CA LYS A 196 9.82 7.96 1.45
C LYS A 196 9.66 7.23 0.11
N GLU A 197 9.79 5.90 0.14
CA GLU A 197 9.66 5.07 -1.07
C GLU A 197 8.23 5.12 -1.62
N LEU A 198 7.21 5.01 -0.76
CA LEU A 198 5.83 5.08 -1.19
C LEU A 198 5.47 6.48 -1.71
N LEU A 199 5.94 7.54 -1.04
CA LEU A 199 5.74 8.92 -1.51
C LEU A 199 6.35 9.14 -2.89
N ALA A 200 7.61 8.71 -3.09
CA ALA A 200 8.29 8.83 -4.38
C ALA A 200 7.54 8.07 -5.49
N TYR A 201 7.02 6.88 -5.16
CA TYR A 201 6.19 6.11 -6.07
C TYR A 201 4.89 6.84 -6.43
N CYS A 202 4.12 7.29 -5.45
CA CYS A 202 2.88 8.04 -5.67
C CYS A 202 3.10 9.31 -6.50
N GLN A 203 4.15 10.08 -6.21
CA GLN A 203 4.51 11.26 -6.99
C GLN A 203 4.88 10.93 -8.44
N ALA A 204 5.50 9.78 -8.68
CA ALA A 204 5.81 9.31 -10.04
C ALA A 204 4.54 8.90 -10.80
N LEU A 205 3.56 8.27 -10.12
CA LEU A 205 2.28 7.89 -10.72
C LEU A 205 1.51 9.11 -11.22
N VAL A 206 1.32 10.11 -10.34
CA VAL A 206 0.59 11.34 -10.68
C VAL A 206 1.25 12.08 -11.85
N LYS A 207 2.59 12.20 -11.85
CA LYS A 207 3.33 12.82 -12.96
C LYS A 207 3.14 12.08 -14.29
N SER A 208 3.05 10.75 -14.24
CA SER A 208 2.87 9.93 -15.44
C SER A 208 1.48 10.10 -16.06
N GLU A 209 0.45 10.28 -15.23
CA GLU A 209 -0.92 10.51 -15.69
C GLU A 209 -1.05 11.89 -16.37
N CYS A 210 -0.48 12.94 -15.76
CA CYS A 210 -0.45 14.28 -16.38
C CYS A 210 0.29 14.34 -17.73
N LEU A 211 1.25 13.44 -17.98
CA LEU A 211 1.99 13.37 -19.24
C LEU A 211 1.29 12.46 -20.29
N GLY A 212 0.46 11.52 -19.84
CA GLY A 212 -0.35 10.65 -20.71
C GLY A 212 -1.40 11.44 -21.50
N ASP A 213 -2.04 12.42 -20.84
CA ASP A 213 -3.05 13.29 -21.45
C ASP A 213 -2.49 14.19 -22.57
N VAL A 214 -1.19 14.51 -22.56
CA VAL A 214 -0.61 15.39 -23.60
C VAL A 214 -0.41 14.66 -24.93
N ASN A 215 -0.26 13.33 -24.91
CA ASN A 215 -0.02 12.54 -26.12
C ASN A 215 -1.31 12.05 -26.81
N GLU A 216 -2.44 11.98 -26.11
CA GLU A 216 -3.73 11.60 -26.74
C GLU A 216 -4.43 12.78 -27.42
N VAL A 217 -4.18 14.02 -27.00
CA VAL A 217 -4.78 15.23 -27.61
C VAL A 217 -4.08 15.66 -28.92
N ALA A 218 -2.96 15.04 -29.27
CA ALA A 218 -2.25 15.37 -30.52
C ALA A 218 -2.88 14.77 -31.79
N SER A 219 -4.00 14.06 -31.70
CA SER A 219 -4.60 13.36 -32.85
C SER A 219 -6.05 13.68 -33.20
N HIS A 220 -6.75 14.56 -32.47
CA HIS A 220 -8.06 15.04 -32.93
C HIS A 220 -8.34 16.50 -32.53
N ASP A 221 -8.71 17.26 -33.56
CA ASP A 221 -9.36 18.57 -33.56
C ASP A 221 -8.56 19.80 -33.10
N ALA A 222 -8.09 20.52 -34.12
CA ALA A 222 -7.92 21.97 -34.07
C ALA A 222 -9.29 22.64 -33.79
N CYS A 223 -9.59 22.88 -32.51
CA CYS A 223 -10.65 23.81 -32.11
C CYS A 223 -10.13 24.76 -31.03
N ASP A 224 -9.83 25.97 -31.49
CA ASP A 224 -9.80 27.26 -30.79
C ASP A 224 -9.92 27.23 -29.24
N LEU A 225 -8.77 27.12 -28.55
CA LEU A 225 -8.65 27.26 -27.09
C LEU A 225 -8.29 28.69 -26.66
N SER A 226 -8.92 29.70 -27.25
CA SER A 226 -8.63 31.11 -26.93
C SER A 226 -9.08 31.56 -25.52
N ASN A 227 -9.72 30.69 -24.72
CA ASN A 227 -10.28 31.07 -23.40
C ASN A 227 -9.82 30.20 -22.20
N VAL A 228 -8.82 29.33 -22.34
CA VAL A 228 -8.33 28.52 -21.20
C VAL A 228 -7.10 29.18 -20.58
N VAL A 229 -7.30 29.86 -19.45
CA VAL A 229 -6.21 30.45 -18.65
C VAL A 229 -5.67 29.41 -17.68
N TYR A 230 -4.43 28.95 -17.90
CA TYR A 230 -3.75 28.07 -16.97
C TYR A 230 -3.12 28.87 -15.82
N LEU A 231 -3.55 28.57 -14.59
CA LEU A 231 -3.08 29.18 -13.34
C LEU A 231 -1.56 29.05 -13.08
N LYS A 232 -0.85 28.18 -13.81
CA LYS A 232 0.62 28.08 -13.80
C LYS A 232 1.34 29.32 -14.34
N HIS A 233 0.63 30.22 -15.03
CA HIS A 233 1.18 31.47 -15.55
C HIS A 233 1.11 32.66 -14.58
N TYR A 234 0.60 32.45 -13.35
CA TYR A 234 0.48 33.49 -12.32
C TYR A 234 1.34 33.22 -11.07
N ARG A 235 2.58 32.76 -11.24
CA ARG A 235 3.59 32.88 -10.18
C ARG A 235 4.36 34.19 -10.34
N LYS A 236 4.11 35.14 -9.44
CA LYS A 236 5.02 36.24 -9.12
C LYS A 236 6.09 35.75 -8.15
#